data_AF-A0A0L0FDY7-F1
#
_entry.id   AF-A0A0L0FDY7-F1
#
_cell.length_a   1.000
_cell.length_b   1.000
_cell.length_c   1.000
_cell.angle_alpha   90.00
_cell.angle_beta   90.00
_cell.angle_gamma   90.00
#
_symmetry.space_group_name_H-M   'P 1'
#
loop_
_entity.id
_entity.type
_entity.pdbx_description
1 polymer ?
#
loop_
_entity_poly.entity_id
_entity_poly.type
_entity_poly.pdbx_seq_one_letter_code
_entity_poly.pdbx_strand_id
1 'polypeptide(L)'
;LRGMILEHFAYNPLAMLCTTATGDEHSAVIASMSMRHCQEIRNLKSIRRYIEFSLEDTPDKQIYMLTSDAYLKQQIEPLVESVRAYRMTLVPMLRCFLAVLQLDRRFGTEDSVFGTRIRDLYASVLQQSVSLRTEYERAIEVLWSQSPEQVLQLLETCIANFEGDDGQTEGEGGKEQVLYLLETCIAKFESDMDQTEGGGTHQERCSVCLVLTMFVR
;
A
#
# COMPACT_ATOMS: atom_id res chain seq x y z
N LEU A 1 23.36 7.38 0.14
CA LEU A 1 22.73 6.05 0.29
C LEU A 1 23.56 5.09 1.16
N ARG A 2 24.79 4.72 0.76
CA ARG A 2 25.61 3.73 1.50
C ARG A 2 25.83 4.06 2.98
N GLY A 3 26.13 5.31 3.32
CA GLY A 3 26.29 5.75 4.72
C GLY A 3 25.02 5.56 5.55
N MET A 4 23.87 5.98 5.03
CA MET A 4 22.57 5.84 5.71
C MET A 4 22.19 4.36 5.92
N ILE A 5 22.47 3.50 4.93
CA ILE A 5 22.22 2.05 5.06
C ILE A 5 23.10 1.47 6.17
N LEU A 6 24.39 1.83 6.18
CA LEU A 6 25.31 1.36 7.20
C LEU A 6 24.92 1.85 8.60
N GLU A 7 24.53 3.12 8.73
CA GLU A 7 24.01 3.67 9.98
C GLU A 7 22.74 2.94 10.44
N HIS A 8 21.81 2.65 9.53
CA HIS A 8 20.59 1.90 9.85
C HIS A 8 20.90 0.52 10.42
N PHE A 9 21.73 -0.27 9.73
CA PHE A 9 22.06 -1.62 10.19
C PHE A 9 23.01 -1.66 11.39
N ALA A 10 23.86 -0.64 11.57
CA ALA A 10 24.81 -0.59 12.69
C ALA A 10 24.17 -0.09 14.00
N TYR A 11 23.24 0.85 13.92
CA TYR A 11 22.67 1.50 15.12
C TYR A 11 21.26 1.05 15.49
N ASN A 12 20.55 0.36 14.59
CA ASN A 12 19.23 -0.18 14.90
C ASN A 12 19.30 -1.69 15.16
N PRO A 13 19.20 -2.16 16.41
CA PRO A 13 19.21 -3.60 16.72
C PRO A 13 18.02 -4.35 16.10
N LEU A 14 16.93 -3.64 15.78
CA LEU A 14 15.76 -4.23 15.12
C LEU A 14 15.92 -4.36 13.61
N ALA A 15 17.00 -3.82 13.02
CA ALA A 15 17.30 -3.99 11.60
C ALA A 15 17.54 -5.46 11.20
N MET A 16 17.72 -6.37 12.17
CA MET A 16 17.70 -7.82 11.93
C MET A 16 16.38 -8.32 11.33
N LEU A 17 15.27 -7.60 11.55
CA LEU A 17 13.96 -7.88 10.93
C LEU A 17 13.88 -7.36 9.49
N CYS A 18 14.80 -6.50 9.06
CA CYS A 18 14.85 -5.95 7.71
C CYS A 18 15.61 -6.90 6.76
N THR A 19 15.03 -8.06 6.50
CA THR A 19 15.63 -9.13 5.69
C THR A 19 14.76 -9.49 4.48
N THR A 20 15.41 -10.00 3.43
CA THR A 20 14.76 -10.66 2.29
C THR A 20 14.34 -12.09 2.61
N ALA A 21 14.78 -12.66 3.72
CA ALA A 21 14.37 -13.98 4.18
C ALA A 21 12.86 -14.02 4.46
N THR A 22 12.22 -15.09 4.01
CA THR A 22 10.79 -15.40 4.16
C THR A 22 10.63 -16.78 4.82
N GLY A 23 9.42 -17.08 5.30
CA GLY A 23 9.11 -18.36 5.94
C GLY A 23 10.02 -18.69 7.13
N ASP A 24 10.45 -19.95 7.20
CA ASP A 24 11.17 -20.52 8.34
C ASP A 24 12.45 -19.74 8.74
N GLU A 25 13.17 -19.18 7.77
CA GLU A 25 14.36 -18.38 8.04
C GLU A 25 14.02 -17.08 8.79
N HIS A 26 12.93 -16.43 8.41
CA HIS A 26 12.45 -15.22 9.11
C HIS A 26 11.91 -15.56 10.50
N SER A 27 11.16 -16.66 10.63
CA SER A 27 10.66 -17.15 11.92
C SER A 27 11.82 -17.50 12.87
N ALA A 28 12.92 -18.06 12.35
CA ALA A 28 14.14 -18.34 13.13
C ALA A 28 14.81 -17.06 13.65
N VAL A 29 14.86 -16.00 12.84
CA VAL A 29 15.35 -14.68 13.26
C VAL A 29 14.50 -14.12 14.40
N ILE A 30 13.16 -14.18 14.28
CA ILE A 30 12.23 -13.74 15.34
C ILE A 30 12.42 -14.59 16.60
N ALA A 31 12.55 -15.91 16.46
CA ALA A 31 12.77 -16.81 17.59
C ALA A 31 14.05 -16.45 18.36
N SER A 32 15.12 -16.09 17.65
CA SER A 32 16.41 -15.71 18.22
C SER A 32 16.43 -14.38 19.00
N MET A 33 15.34 -13.59 18.92
CA MET A 33 15.30 -12.28 19.57
C MET A 33 15.41 -12.38 21.10
N SER A 34 16.22 -11.49 21.68
CA SER A 34 16.35 -11.36 23.12
C SER A 34 15.19 -10.57 23.74
N MET A 35 15.03 -10.65 25.06
CA MET A 35 14.09 -9.81 25.82
C MET A 35 14.30 -8.30 25.55
N ARG A 36 15.55 -7.88 25.34
CA ARG A 36 15.87 -6.49 24.99
C ARG A 36 15.24 -6.09 23.65
N HIS A 37 15.33 -6.95 22.63
CA HIS A 37 14.70 -6.68 21.34
C HIS A 37 13.17 -6.57 21.47
N CYS A 38 12.55 -7.44 22.27
CA CYS A 38 11.12 -7.37 22.57
C CYS A 38 10.73 -6.03 23.22
N GLN A 39 11.53 -5.54 24.17
CA GLN A 39 11.30 -4.24 24.81
C GLN A 39 11.44 -3.07 23.82
N GLU A 40 12.47 -3.09 22.96
CA GLU A 40 12.65 -2.06 21.92
C GLU A 40 11.45 -2.03 20.95
N ILE A 41 10.90 -3.20 20.56
CA ILE A 41 9.71 -3.27 19.72
C ILE A 41 8.48 -2.68 20.40
N ARG A 42 8.24 -3.00 21.68
CA ARG A 42 7.13 -2.39 22.45
C ARG A 42 7.29 -0.86 22.59
N ASN A 43 8.50 -0.34 22.47
CA ASN A 43 8.78 1.09 22.51
C ASN A 43 8.58 1.80 21.17
N LEU A 44 8.46 1.06 20.06
CA LEU A 44 8.17 1.66 18.76
C LEU A 44 6.81 2.36 18.80
N LYS A 45 6.80 3.63 18.35
CA LYS A 45 5.57 4.44 18.28
C LYS A 45 4.49 3.76 17.44
N SER A 46 4.87 3.09 16.35
CA SER A 46 3.95 2.34 15.49
C SER A 46 3.31 1.16 16.22
N ILE A 47 4.08 0.40 17.01
CA ILE A 47 3.57 -0.73 17.78
C ILE A 47 2.67 -0.26 18.92
N ARG A 48 3.04 0.81 19.64
CA ARG A 48 2.17 1.40 20.66
C ARG A 48 0.83 1.82 20.06
N ARG A 49 0.86 2.52 18.93
CA ARG A 49 -0.33 2.90 18.18
C ARG A 49 -1.14 1.68 17.74
N TYR A 50 -0.50 0.62 17.27
CA TYR A 50 -1.17 -0.63 16.90
C TYR A 50 -1.88 -1.27 18.11
N ILE A 51 -1.23 -1.33 19.27
CA ILE A 51 -1.82 -1.88 20.50
C ILE A 51 -3.02 -1.04 20.95
N GLU A 52 -2.90 0.29 20.90
CA GLU A 52 -3.95 1.23 21.29
C GLU A 52 -5.18 1.14 20.38
N PHE A 53 -4.99 1.20 19.06
CA PHE A 53 -6.10 1.34 18.10
C PHE A 53 -6.60 0.03 17.50
N SER A 54 -5.72 -0.95 17.27
CA SER A 54 -6.11 -2.20 16.58
C SER A 54 -6.54 -3.30 17.54
N LEU A 55 -6.23 -3.17 18.84
CA LEU A 55 -6.59 -4.15 19.88
C LEU A 55 -7.54 -3.58 20.93
N GLU A 56 -8.14 -2.40 20.69
CA GLU A 56 -9.02 -1.69 21.62
C GLU A 56 -10.15 -2.60 22.16
N ASP A 57 -10.76 -3.41 21.29
CA ASP A 57 -11.85 -4.32 21.64
C ASP A 57 -11.38 -5.65 22.27
N THR A 58 -10.07 -5.84 22.46
CA THR A 58 -9.47 -7.09 22.96
C THR A 58 -8.44 -6.83 24.06
N PRO A 59 -8.87 -6.46 25.28
CA PRO A 59 -7.99 -6.06 26.37
C PRO A 59 -6.98 -7.16 26.75
N ASP A 60 -7.38 -8.43 26.67
CA ASP A 60 -6.47 -9.55 26.93
C ASP A 60 -5.31 -9.59 25.94
N LYS A 61 -5.56 -9.34 24.65
CA LYS A 61 -4.50 -9.30 23.63
C LYS A 61 -3.56 -8.12 23.82
N GLN A 62 -4.07 -6.98 24.29
CA GLN A 62 -3.23 -5.83 24.67
C GLN A 62 -2.29 -6.20 25.82
N ILE A 63 -2.82 -6.82 26.88
CA ILE A 63 -2.02 -7.28 28.02
C ILE A 63 -0.95 -8.27 27.55
N TYR A 64 -1.30 -9.26 26.74
CA TYR A 64 -0.32 -10.22 26.20
C TYR A 64 0.75 -9.57 25.32
N MET A 65 0.39 -8.60 24.47
CA MET A 65 1.38 -7.85 23.68
C MET A 65 2.38 -7.10 24.57
N LEU A 66 1.92 -6.53 25.68
CA LEU A 66 2.74 -5.74 26.58
C LEU A 66 3.58 -6.59 27.54
N THR A 67 3.14 -7.81 27.87
CA THR A 67 3.74 -8.62 28.96
C THR A 67 4.42 -9.90 28.49
N SER A 68 3.95 -10.53 27.40
CA SER A 68 4.45 -11.82 26.93
C SER A 68 5.37 -11.66 25.72
N ASP A 69 6.64 -12.01 25.88
CA ASP A 69 7.60 -12.03 24.77
C ASP A 69 7.27 -13.10 23.74
N ALA A 70 6.73 -14.25 24.18
CA ALA A 70 6.31 -15.31 23.28
C ALA A 70 5.14 -14.87 22.40
N TYR A 71 4.14 -14.20 22.98
CA TYR A 71 3.01 -13.67 22.23
C TYR A 71 3.46 -12.56 21.27
N LEU A 72 4.30 -11.64 21.72
CA LEU A 72 4.86 -10.59 20.86
C LEU A 72 5.57 -11.17 19.64
N LYS A 73 6.42 -12.19 19.83
CA LYS A 73 7.12 -12.87 18.72
C LYS A 73 6.16 -13.48 17.70
N GLN A 74 5.08 -14.12 18.16
CA GLN A 74 4.05 -14.65 17.26
C GLN A 74 3.34 -13.56 16.46
N GLN A 75 3.20 -12.35 17.01
CA GLN A 75 2.55 -11.23 16.32
C GLN A 75 3.50 -10.43 15.42
N ILE A 76 4.82 -10.46 15.66
CA ILE A 76 5.79 -9.75 14.82
C ILE A 76 5.80 -10.32 13.40
N GLU A 77 5.72 -11.63 13.25
CA GLU A 77 5.74 -12.28 11.94
C GLU A 77 4.64 -11.79 10.98
N PRO A 78 3.34 -11.83 11.34
CA PRO A 78 2.29 -11.29 10.47
C PRO A 78 2.39 -9.76 10.29
N LEU A 79 2.89 -9.02 11.29
CA LEU A 79 3.10 -7.58 11.15
C LEU A 79 4.19 -7.25 10.13
N VAL A 80 5.33 -7.93 10.18
CA VAL A 80 6.41 -7.74 9.21
C VAL A 80 5.94 -8.15 7.82
N GLU A 81 5.18 -9.24 7.70
CA GLU A 81 4.63 -9.67 6.41
C GLU A 81 3.64 -8.64 5.85
N SER A 82 2.77 -8.07 6.69
CA SER A 82 1.87 -6.99 6.24
C SER A 82 2.64 -5.76 5.73
N VAL A 83 3.77 -5.40 6.35
CA VAL A 83 4.62 -4.29 5.90
C VAL A 83 5.32 -4.64 4.59
N ARG A 84 5.76 -5.89 4.42
CA ARG A 84 6.35 -6.39 3.17
C ARG A 84 5.33 -6.33 2.04
N ALA A 85 4.13 -6.89 2.25
CA ALA A 85 3.03 -6.84 1.29
C ALA A 85 2.68 -5.40 0.91
N TYR A 86 2.55 -4.49 1.88
CA TYR A 86 2.32 -3.07 1.63
C TYR A 86 3.41 -2.45 0.76
N ARG A 87 4.69 -2.76 1.03
CA ARG A 87 5.79 -2.23 0.23
C ARG A 87 5.76 -2.75 -1.22
N MET A 88 5.41 -4.02 -1.42
CA MET A 88 5.32 -4.63 -2.75
C MET A 88 4.18 -4.04 -3.57
N THR A 89 3.06 -3.69 -2.94
CA THR A 89 1.94 -3.05 -3.64
C THR A 89 2.18 -1.55 -3.86
N LEU A 90 2.93 -0.87 -2.99
CA LEU A 90 3.09 0.58 -3.03
C LEU A 90 3.65 1.10 -4.36
N VAL A 91 4.73 0.51 -4.88
CA VAL A 91 5.37 1.04 -6.10
C VAL A 91 4.46 0.88 -7.33
N PRO A 92 3.87 -0.29 -7.63
CA PRO A 92 2.84 -0.43 -8.66
C PRO A 92 1.66 0.54 -8.47
N MET A 93 1.17 0.72 -7.24
CA MET A 93 0.10 1.68 -6.94
C MET A 93 0.49 3.11 -7.28
N LEU A 94 1.72 3.53 -6.99
CA LEU A 94 2.19 4.87 -7.35
C LEU A 94 2.36 5.04 -8.85
N ARG A 95 2.70 3.99 -9.61
CA ARG A 95 2.72 4.02 -11.09
C ARG A 95 1.30 4.25 -11.63
N CYS A 96 0.32 3.52 -11.10
CA CYS A 96 -1.10 3.72 -11.40
C CYS A 96 -1.57 5.14 -11.13
N PHE A 97 -1.30 5.66 -9.93
CA PHE A 97 -1.71 7.00 -9.57
C PHE A 97 -1.02 8.06 -10.43
N LEU A 98 0.25 7.86 -10.77
CA LEU A 98 0.94 8.75 -11.70
C LEU A 98 0.30 8.73 -13.09
N ALA A 99 -0.15 7.59 -13.59
CA ALA A 99 -0.87 7.49 -14.86
C ALA A 99 -2.23 8.24 -14.81
N VAL A 100 -2.95 8.18 -13.68
CA VAL A 100 -4.16 9.00 -13.46
C VAL A 100 -3.82 10.49 -13.50
N LEU A 101 -2.77 10.91 -12.81
CA LEU A 101 -2.34 12.31 -12.79
C LEU A 101 -1.99 12.81 -14.21
N GLN A 102 -1.38 11.96 -15.04
CA GLN A 102 -1.00 12.29 -16.41
C GLN A 102 -2.19 12.49 -17.36
N LEU A 103 -3.41 12.12 -16.98
CA LEU A 103 -4.63 12.44 -17.73
C LEU A 103 -4.88 13.96 -17.78
N ASP A 104 -4.51 14.69 -16.73
CA ASP A 104 -4.58 16.16 -16.73
C ASP A 104 -3.20 16.76 -17.05
N ARG A 105 -3.14 17.57 -18.11
CA ARG A 105 -1.93 18.33 -18.46
C ARG A 105 -1.45 19.25 -17.32
N ARG A 106 -2.34 19.66 -16.41
CA ARG A 106 -2.02 20.50 -15.25
C ARG A 106 -1.15 19.80 -14.20
N PHE A 107 -1.22 18.47 -14.09
CA PHE A 107 -0.34 17.71 -13.21
C PHE A 107 0.98 17.30 -13.89
N GLY A 108 1.09 17.49 -15.21
CA GLY A 108 2.29 17.19 -16.01
C GLY A 108 3.34 18.30 -16.04
N THR A 109 3.13 19.41 -15.32
CA THR A 109 4.08 20.52 -15.24
C THR A 109 5.05 20.35 -14.07
N GLU A 110 6.22 20.99 -14.13
CA GLU A 110 7.24 20.92 -13.07
C GLU A 110 6.75 21.51 -11.72
N ASP A 111 5.69 22.31 -11.73
CA ASP A 111 5.04 22.91 -10.56
C ASP A 111 3.98 22.00 -9.90
N SER A 112 3.82 20.76 -10.36
CA SER A 112 2.86 19.81 -9.80
C SER A 112 3.18 19.45 -8.35
N VAL A 113 2.18 19.53 -7.46
CA VAL A 113 2.27 19.17 -6.03
C VAL A 113 2.66 17.70 -5.82
N PHE A 114 2.36 16.84 -6.80
CA PHE A 114 2.73 15.42 -6.80
C PHE A 114 4.01 15.12 -7.58
N GLY A 115 4.54 16.10 -8.32
CA GLY A 115 5.64 15.94 -9.26
C GLY A 115 5.26 15.08 -10.47
N THR A 116 6.21 14.94 -11.39
CA THR A 116 6.03 14.23 -12.67
C THR A 116 6.69 12.85 -12.69
N ARG A 117 7.54 12.56 -11.70
CA ARG A 117 8.26 11.29 -11.58
C ARG A 117 7.78 10.53 -10.36
N ILE A 118 7.86 9.20 -10.44
CA ILE A 118 7.48 8.30 -9.34
C ILE A 118 8.17 8.63 -8.00
N ARG A 119 9.43 9.09 -8.03
CA ARG A 119 10.18 9.44 -6.82
C ARG A 119 9.62 10.69 -6.12
N ASP A 120 9.11 11.64 -6.90
CA ASP A 120 8.58 12.91 -6.40
C ASP A 120 7.22 12.63 -5.75
N LEU A 121 6.41 11.80 -6.42
CA LEU A 121 5.15 11.29 -5.89
C LEU A 121 5.38 10.45 -4.62
N TYR A 122 6.37 9.56 -4.61
CA TYR A 122 6.75 8.76 -3.44
C TYR A 122 7.10 9.64 -2.23
N ALA A 123 7.95 10.66 -2.45
CA ALA A 123 8.30 11.61 -1.39
C ALA A 123 7.07 12.39 -0.90
N SER A 124 6.18 12.78 -1.82
CA SER A 124 4.93 13.47 -1.52
C SER A 124 4.02 12.61 -0.64
N VAL A 125 3.79 11.34 -1.00
CA VAL A 125 2.92 10.40 -0.25
C VAL A 125 3.45 10.15 1.17
N LEU A 126 4.77 10.06 1.35
CA LEU A 126 5.38 9.85 2.67
C LEU A 126 5.20 11.04 3.64
N GLN A 127 4.98 12.25 3.13
CA GLN A 127 4.83 13.44 3.97
C GLN A 127 3.41 13.56 4.54
N GLN A 128 2.39 13.26 3.73
CA GLN A 128 0.99 13.39 4.12
C GLN A 128 0.14 12.51 3.22
N SER A 129 -0.91 11.87 3.79
CA SER A 129 -1.88 11.11 3.03
C SER A 129 -2.42 11.92 1.85
N VAL A 130 -2.37 11.33 0.67
CA VAL A 130 -2.78 11.97 -0.58
C VAL A 130 -4.29 12.22 -0.59
N SER A 131 -5.07 11.34 0.05
CA SER A 131 -6.53 11.46 0.18
C SER A 131 -7.01 12.74 0.88
N LEU A 132 -6.15 13.37 1.69
CA LEU A 132 -6.48 14.60 2.43
C LEU A 132 -6.22 15.87 1.60
N ARG A 133 -5.79 15.74 0.34
CA ARG A 133 -5.37 16.85 -0.50
C ARG A 133 -6.42 17.16 -1.55
N THR A 134 -6.71 18.45 -1.74
CA THR A 134 -7.67 18.92 -2.77
C THR A 134 -7.23 18.55 -4.19
N GLU A 135 -5.93 18.36 -4.40
CA GLU A 135 -5.34 17.93 -5.67
C GLU A 135 -5.73 16.48 -6.00
N TYR A 136 -5.89 15.63 -4.98
CA TYR A 136 -6.34 14.26 -5.17
C TYR A 136 -7.81 14.23 -5.62
N GLU A 137 -8.68 15.00 -4.97
CA GLU A 137 -10.09 15.12 -5.37
C GLU A 137 -10.21 15.57 -6.84
N ARG A 138 -9.42 16.58 -7.23
CA ARG A 138 -9.35 17.04 -8.63
C ARG A 138 -8.87 15.96 -9.60
N ALA A 139 -7.86 15.17 -9.23
CA ALA A 139 -7.37 14.07 -10.07
C ALA A 139 -8.45 13.00 -10.29
N ILE A 140 -9.25 12.72 -9.25
CA ILE A 140 -10.37 11.80 -9.33
C ILE A 140 -11.51 12.38 -10.19
N GLU A 141 -11.81 13.67 -10.08
CA GLU A 141 -12.78 14.34 -10.97
C GLU A 141 -12.38 14.27 -12.43
N VAL A 142 -11.09 14.47 -12.74
CA VAL A 142 -10.57 14.34 -14.10
C VAL A 142 -10.74 12.91 -14.60
N LEU A 143 -10.41 11.92 -13.78
CA LEU A 143 -10.61 10.51 -14.14
C LEU A 143 -12.07 10.23 -14.50
N TRP A 144 -13.03 10.78 -13.76
CA TRP A 144 -14.47 10.62 -14.04
C TRP A 144 -14.95 11.34 -15.30
N SER A 145 -14.18 12.29 -15.80
CA SER A 145 -14.49 13.00 -17.05
C SER A 145 -13.91 12.31 -18.30
N GLN A 146 -13.10 11.25 -18.13
CA GLN A 146 -12.54 10.50 -19.25
C GLN A 146 -13.59 9.59 -19.91
N SER A 147 -13.32 9.22 -21.16
CA SER A 147 -14.17 8.25 -21.86
C SER A 147 -14.04 6.86 -21.23
N PRO A 148 -15.07 6.00 -21.30
CA PRO A 148 -15.00 4.67 -20.70
C PRO A 148 -13.84 3.83 -21.26
N GLU A 149 -13.51 3.99 -22.55
CA GLU A 149 -12.37 3.31 -23.18
C GLU A 149 -11.03 3.76 -22.58
N GLN A 150 -10.88 5.04 -22.24
CA GLN A 150 -9.67 5.57 -21.60
C GLN A 150 -9.51 5.08 -20.17
N VAL A 151 -10.63 4.93 -19.44
CA VAL A 151 -10.63 4.36 -18.09
C VAL A 151 -10.25 2.88 -18.15
N LEU A 152 -10.77 2.12 -19.11
CA LEU A 152 -10.39 0.72 -19.32
C LEU A 152 -8.90 0.58 -19.64
N GLN A 153 -8.37 1.37 -20.58
CA GLN A 153 -6.93 1.37 -20.91
C GLN A 153 -6.06 1.70 -19.69
N LEU A 154 -6.52 2.60 -18.82
CA LEU A 154 -5.82 2.93 -17.58
C LEU A 154 -5.82 1.77 -16.58
N LEU A 155 -6.95 1.06 -16.45
CA LEU A 155 -7.07 -0.13 -15.60
C LEU A 155 -6.20 -1.28 -16.11
N GLU A 156 -6.16 -1.51 -17.42
CA GLU A 156 -5.26 -2.48 -18.06
C GLU A 156 -3.78 -2.10 -17.84
N THR A 157 -3.44 -0.83 -18.01
CA THR A 157 -2.09 -0.30 -17.71
C THR A 157 -1.74 -0.53 -16.24
N CYS A 158 -2.72 -0.40 -15.35
CA CYS A 158 -2.55 -0.71 -13.94
C CYS A 158 -2.25 -2.18 -13.69
N ILE A 159 -3.03 -3.10 -14.27
CA ILE A 159 -2.78 -4.54 -14.18
C ILE A 159 -1.37 -4.86 -14.67
N ALA A 160 -0.98 -4.34 -15.84
CA ALA A 160 0.36 -4.53 -16.39
C ALA A 160 1.48 -4.00 -15.46
N ASN A 161 1.25 -2.90 -14.73
CA ASN A 161 2.20 -2.39 -13.74
C ASN A 161 2.35 -3.30 -12.52
N PHE A 162 1.31 -4.01 -12.13
CA PHE A 162 1.36 -5.03 -11.08
C PHE A 162 2.02 -6.30 -11.58
N GLU A 163 1.67 -6.77 -12.78
CA GLU A 163 2.27 -7.95 -13.41
C GLU A 163 3.77 -7.78 -13.65
N GLY A 164 4.21 -6.66 -14.23
CA GLY A 164 5.62 -6.43 -14.59
C GLY A 164 6.59 -6.19 -13.42
N ASP A 165 6.11 -6.10 -12.17
CA ASP A 165 6.94 -6.03 -10.97
C ASP A 165 7.26 -7.46 -10.47
N ASP A 166 7.93 -8.25 -11.32
CA ASP A 166 8.39 -9.63 -11.05
C ASP A 166 9.66 -9.66 -10.17
N GLY A 167 9.68 -8.82 -9.13
CA GLY A 167 10.66 -8.96 -8.07
C GLY A 167 10.39 -10.25 -7.31
N GLN A 168 11.07 -11.34 -7.70
CA GLN A 168 11.11 -12.64 -7.02
C GLN A 168 11.06 -12.47 -5.49
N THR A 169 9.87 -12.53 -4.88
CA THR A 169 9.75 -12.66 -3.43
C THR A 169 8.31 -13.04 -3.09
N GLU A 170 8.21 -14.23 -2.53
CA GLU A 170 7.01 -14.86 -1.98
C GLU A 170 6.36 -13.93 -0.95
N GLY A 171 5.25 -13.33 -1.38
CA GLY A 171 4.43 -12.35 -0.65
C GLY A 171 3.21 -12.00 -1.50
N GLU A 172 2.71 -13.00 -2.24
CA GLU A 172 1.80 -12.84 -3.39
C GLU A 172 0.40 -12.36 -2.98
N GLY A 173 -0.03 -12.64 -1.74
CA GLY A 173 -1.41 -12.36 -1.31
C GLY A 173 -1.83 -10.89 -1.39
N GLY A 174 -0.91 -9.94 -1.19
CA GLY A 174 -1.22 -8.52 -1.33
C GLY A 174 -1.38 -8.08 -2.80
N LYS A 175 -0.54 -8.60 -3.69
CA LYS A 175 -0.58 -8.31 -5.13
C LYS A 175 -1.78 -8.98 -5.79
N GLU A 176 -2.04 -10.24 -5.46
CA GLU A 176 -3.18 -11.03 -5.96
C GLU A 176 -4.52 -10.41 -5.58
N GLN A 177 -4.67 -9.94 -4.33
CA GLN A 177 -5.91 -9.30 -3.90
C GLN A 177 -6.18 -8.01 -4.68
N VAL A 178 -5.13 -7.22 -4.97
CA VAL A 178 -5.25 -5.99 -5.74
C VAL A 178 -5.57 -6.28 -7.22
N LEU A 179 -4.89 -7.27 -7.81
CA LEU A 179 -5.15 -7.72 -9.18
C LEU A 179 -6.59 -8.22 -9.33
N TYR A 180 -7.05 -9.08 -8.41
CA TYR A 180 -8.44 -9.57 -8.42
C TYR A 180 -9.47 -8.43 -8.34
N LEU A 181 -9.21 -7.42 -7.51
CA LEU A 181 -10.10 -6.24 -7.42
C LEU A 181 -10.10 -5.44 -8.73
N LEU A 182 -8.95 -5.27 -9.38
CA LEU A 182 -8.84 -4.58 -10.67
C LEU A 182 -9.55 -5.36 -11.79
N GLU A 183 -9.34 -6.66 -11.89
CA GLU A 183 -10.02 -7.54 -12.86
C GLU A 183 -11.53 -7.55 -12.67
N THR A 184 -11.99 -7.66 -11.41
CA THR A 184 -13.42 -7.58 -11.08
C THR A 184 -13.99 -6.21 -11.47
N CYS A 185 -13.21 -5.14 -11.36
CA CYS A 185 -13.61 -3.82 -11.80
C CYS A 185 -13.73 -3.72 -13.31
N ILE A 186 -12.75 -4.23 -14.07
CA ILE A 186 -12.83 -4.27 -15.55
C ILE A 186 -14.06 -5.04 -15.99
N ALA A 187 -14.29 -6.24 -15.46
CA ALA A 187 -15.43 -7.07 -15.82
C ALA A 187 -16.79 -6.38 -15.56
N LYS A 188 -16.89 -5.60 -14.47
CA LYS A 188 -18.08 -4.78 -14.20
C LYS A 188 -18.23 -3.64 -15.20
N PHE A 189 -17.14 -2.93 -15.51
CA PHE A 189 -17.15 -1.85 -16.50
C PHE A 189 -17.55 -2.33 -17.89
N GLU A 190 -17.01 -3.44 -18.35
CA GLU A 190 -17.36 -4.05 -19.63
C GLU A 190 -18.83 -4.47 -19.66
N SER A 191 -19.33 -5.09 -18.58
CA SER A 191 -20.74 -5.48 -18.49
C SER A 191 -21.72 -4.30 -18.46
N ASP A 192 -21.29 -3.15 -17.95
CA ASP A 192 -22.10 -1.92 -17.89
C ASP A 192 -22.08 -1.19 -19.24
N MET A 193 -20.96 -1.21 -19.97
CA MET A 193 -20.88 -0.68 -21.35
C MET A 193 -21.81 -1.42 -22.32
N ASP A 194 -21.96 -2.74 -22.16
CA ASP A 194 -22.88 -3.56 -22.97
C ASP A 194 -24.37 -3.28 -22.63
N GLN A 195 -24.67 -2.64 -21.50
CA GLN A 195 -26.04 -2.35 -21.04
C GLN A 195 -26.49 -0.89 -21.29
N THR A 196 -25.57 0.04 -21.55
CA THR A 196 -25.91 1.46 -21.74
C THR A 196 -26.02 1.90 -23.21
N GLU A 197 -27.15 1.57 -23.85
CA GLU A 197 -27.79 2.49 -24.83
C GLU A 197 -28.71 3.52 -24.13
N GLY A 198 -28.75 3.55 -22.79
CA GLY A 198 -29.55 4.49 -22.01
C GLY A 198 -28.86 4.95 -20.72
N GLY A 199 -28.34 6.19 -20.75
CA GLY A 199 -27.96 7.04 -19.59
C GLY A 199 -27.63 6.36 -18.26
N GLY A 200 -26.35 6.04 -18.04
CA GLY A 200 -25.83 5.57 -16.75
C GLY A 200 -25.90 6.65 -15.66
N THR A 201 -26.42 6.27 -14.49
CA THR A 201 -26.60 7.14 -13.31
C THR A 201 -25.47 6.96 -12.29
N HIS A 202 -25.32 7.94 -11.41
CA HIS A 202 -24.28 8.14 -10.37
C HIS A 202 -23.81 6.91 -9.53
N GLN A 203 -24.50 5.78 -9.57
CA GLN A 203 -24.23 4.58 -8.76
C GLN A 203 -23.00 3.78 -9.25
N GLU A 204 -22.72 3.77 -10.56
CA GLU A 204 -21.61 3.01 -11.20
C GLU A 204 -20.24 3.65 -10.95
N ARG A 205 -20.21 4.97 -10.72
CA ARG A 205 -19.00 5.73 -10.36
C ARG A 205 -18.40 5.36 -8.99
N CYS A 206 -19.12 4.57 -8.19
CA CYS A 206 -18.79 4.25 -6.81
C CYS A 206 -17.81 3.07 -6.66
N SER A 207 -17.76 2.14 -7.62
CA SER A 207 -16.91 0.94 -7.56
C SER A 207 -15.42 1.23 -7.87
N VAL A 208 -15.13 2.05 -8.89
CA VAL A 208 -13.77 2.57 -9.17
C VAL A 208 -13.28 3.46 -8.05
N CYS A 209 -14.20 4.25 -7.48
CA CYS A 209 -13.90 5.10 -6.33
C CYS A 209 -13.47 4.23 -5.15
N LEU A 210 -14.18 3.13 -4.84
CA LEU A 210 -13.75 2.17 -3.81
C LEU A 210 -12.37 1.60 -4.10
N VAL A 211 -12.09 1.20 -5.33
CA VAL A 211 -10.79 0.62 -5.68
C VAL A 211 -9.66 1.66 -5.55
N LEU A 212 -9.77 2.84 -6.15
CA LEU A 212 -8.75 3.90 -6.04
C LEU A 212 -8.66 4.56 -4.65
N THR A 213 -9.77 4.71 -3.92
CA THR A 213 -9.77 5.24 -2.53
C THR A 213 -9.32 4.20 -1.51
N MET A 214 -9.51 2.89 -1.76
CA MET A 214 -8.92 1.83 -0.94
C MET A 214 -7.41 1.75 -1.12
N PHE A 215 -6.87 2.11 -2.30
CA PHE A 215 -5.43 2.03 -2.59
C PHE A 215 -4.58 3.17 -2.00
N VAL A 216 -5.19 4.21 -1.44
CA VAL A 216 -4.49 5.42 -0.92
C VAL A 216 -4.63 5.58 0.60
N ARG A 217 -5.31 4.66 1.28
CA ARG A 217 -5.62 4.74 2.72
C ARG A 217 -4.58 4.06 3.60
#